data_AF-Q1GVI7-F1
#
_entry.id   AF-Q1GVI7-F1
#
_cell.length_a   1.000
_cell.length_b   1.000
_cell.length_c   1.000
_cell.angle_alpha   90.00
_cell.angle_beta   90.00
_cell.angle_gamma   90.00
#
_symmetry.space_group_name_H-M   'P 1'
#
loop_
_entity.id
_entity.type
_entity.pdbx_description
1 polymer ?
#
loop_
_entity_poly.entity_id
_entity_poly.type
_entity_poly.pdbx_seq_one_letter_code
_entity_poly.pdbx_strand_id
1 'polypeptide(L)'
;MDPKAACMTDPDAPYHAHVYYDPAERSAAAALRDDFGRNSAILFVGAMADGAAGPHPIAQYEVHFLARSRDAVVAAIAATGLRALVHPLTDDDVADHTSLAQWIGEPVDLDLTVLDPPGGNQGIPRFGLSDFQASTGPSAPST
;
A
#
# COMPACT_ATOMS: atom_id res chain seq x y z
N MET A 1 33.89 21.58 4.24
CA MET A 1 33.50 20.52 3.29
C MET A 1 32.09 20.11 3.67
N ASP A 2 31.09 20.72 3.04
CA ASP A 2 29.70 20.30 3.18
C ASP A 2 29.52 19.02 2.37
N PRO A 3 29.24 17.86 3.00
CA PRO A 3 28.91 16.67 2.25
C PRO A 3 27.51 16.87 1.70
N LYS A 4 27.48 17.43 0.48
CA LYS A 4 26.52 17.19 -0.58
C LYS A 4 25.32 16.35 -0.12
N ALA A 5 24.17 17.00 -0.06
CA ALA A 5 22.84 16.43 0.00
C ALA A 5 22.69 15.24 -0.97
N ALA A 6 23.05 14.05 -0.50
CA ALA A 6 22.30 12.86 -0.83
C ALA A 6 21.02 13.00 -0.01
N CYS A 7 19.87 13.03 -0.67
CA CYS A 7 18.58 12.81 -0.04
C CYS A 7 18.69 11.47 0.71
N MET A 8 19.07 11.50 1.99
CA MET A 8 19.12 10.33 2.84
C MET A 8 17.67 10.08 3.26
N THR A 9 16.92 9.38 2.41
CA THR A 9 15.69 8.73 2.84
C THR A 9 16.06 7.82 4.01
N ASP A 10 15.41 8.02 5.16
CA ASP A 10 15.58 7.18 6.34
C ASP A 10 15.33 5.71 5.93
N PRO A 11 16.32 4.79 6.10
CA PRO A 11 16.18 3.38 5.70
C PRO A 11 15.09 2.63 6.49
N ASP A 12 14.64 3.20 7.62
CA ASP A 12 13.56 2.72 8.46
C ASP A 12 12.23 3.47 8.22
N ALA A 13 12.15 4.34 7.21
CA ALA A 13 10.88 4.96 6.86
C ALA A 13 9.86 3.91 6.37
N PRO A 14 8.60 3.96 6.84
CA PRO A 14 7.53 3.04 6.41
C PRO A 14 7.11 3.29 4.95
N TYR A 15 6.80 2.20 4.27
CA TYR A 15 6.27 2.17 2.90
C TYR A 15 5.16 1.13 2.78
N HIS A 16 4.18 1.44 1.92
CA HIS A 16 3.17 0.50 1.47
C HIS A 16 3.31 0.24 -0.02
N ALA A 17 2.97 -0.98 -0.43
CA ALA A 17 2.65 -1.32 -1.80
C ALA A 17 1.23 -1.87 -1.88
N HIS A 18 0.42 -1.32 -2.77
CA HIS A 18 -0.89 -1.85 -3.15
C HIS A 18 -0.73 -2.60 -4.46
N VAL A 19 -0.83 -3.93 -4.41
CA VAL A 19 -0.70 -4.80 -5.59
C VAL A 19 -2.10 -5.05 -6.13
N TYR A 20 -2.36 -4.57 -7.34
CA TYR A 20 -3.64 -4.71 -8.02
C TYR A 20 -3.68 -5.98 -8.87
N TYR A 21 -4.87 -6.54 -9.02
CA TYR A 21 -5.07 -7.71 -9.87
C TYR A 21 -6.48 -7.77 -10.44
N ASP A 22 -6.57 -8.28 -11.66
CA ASP A 22 -7.82 -8.68 -12.29
C ASP A 22 -8.08 -10.18 -12.05
N PRO A 23 -9.29 -10.71 -12.35
CA PRO A 23 -9.57 -12.14 -12.19
C PRO A 23 -8.59 -13.07 -12.90
N ALA A 24 -8.04 -12.64 -14.05
CA ALA A 24 -7.04 -13.39 -14.80
C ALA A 24 -5.65 -13.39 -14.12
N GLU A 25 -5.35 -12.38 -13.32
CA GLU A 25 -4.07 -12.15 -12.67
C GLU A 25 -4.02 -12.67 -11.22
N ARG A 26 -5.19 -13.02 -10.65
CA ARG A 26 -5.35 -13.44 -9.25
C ARG A 26 -4.38 -14.54 -8.83
N SER A 27 -4.08 -15.50 -9.71
CA SER A 27 -3.12 -16.57 -9.39
C SER A 27 -1.69 -16.04 -9.24
N ALA A 28 -1.26 -15.09 -10.07
CA ALA A 28 0.05 -14.47 -9.96
C ALA A 28 0.12 -13.57 -8.72
N ALA A 29 -0.95 -12.83 -8.46
CA ALA A 29 -1.11 -11.98 -7.28
C ALA A 29 -1.02 -12.78 -5.98
N ALA A 30 -1.68 -13.94 -5.92
CA ALA A 30 -1.64 -14.84 -4.77
C ALA A 30 -0.23 -15.45 -4.56
N ALA A 31 0.45 -15.87 -5.63
CA ALA A 31 1.81 -16.39 -5.54
C ALA A 31 2.79 -15.34 -5.00
N LEU A 32 2.72 -14.11 -5.51
CA LEU A 32 3.54 -13.00 -5.02
C LEU A 32 3.24 -12.68 -3.54
N ARG A 33 1.97 -12.72 -3.15
CA ARG A 33 1.53 -12.52 -1.77
C ARG A 33 2.15 -13.56 -0.83
N ASP A 34 2.15 -14.83 -1.23
CA ASP A 34 2.74 -15.91 -0.46
C ASP A 34 4.27 -15.81 -0.39
N ASP A 35 4.92 -15.31 -1.44
CA ASP A 35 6.36 -15.01 -1.44
C ASP A 35 6.70 -13.89 -0.45
N PHE A 36 5.93 -12.80 -0.44
CA PHE A 36 6.09 -11.73 0.54
C PHE A 36 5.79 -12.18 1.96
N GLY A 37 4.77 -13.03 2.17
CA GLY A 37 4.43 -13.57 3.48
C GLY A 37 5.53 -14.44 4.10
N ARG A 38 6.44 -15.00 3.28
CA ARG A 38 7.61 -15.78 3.72
C ARG A 38 8.88 -14.94 3.88
N ASN A 39 8.86 -13.68 3.45
CA ASN A 39 10.02 -12.81 3.48
C ASN A 39 10.09 -12.04 4.80
N SER A 40 11.13 -12.32 5.61
CA SER A 40 11.35 -11.67 6.91
C SER A 40 11.59 -10.15 6.85
N ALA A 41 11.84 -9.59 5.66
CA ALA A 41 12.00 -8.14 5.48
C ALA A 41 10.66 -7.41 5.25
N ILE A 42 9.56 -8.15 5.09
CA ILE A 42 8.20 -7.65 4.98
C ILE A 42 7.56 -7.64 6.36
N LEU A 43 6.92 -6.52 6.71
CA LEU A 43 6.31 -6.32 8.02
C LEU A 43 4.89 -6.89 8.09
N PHE A 44 4.15 -6.77 6.99
CA PHE A 44 2.76 -7.21 6.90
C PHE A 44 2.36 -7.47 5.45
N VAL A 45 1.43 -8.41 5.25
CA VAL A 45 0.79 -8.70 3.96
C VAL A 45 -0.70 -8.89 4.20
N GLY A 46 -1.51 -7.98 3.64
CA GLY A 46 -2.97 -7.97 3.82
C GLY A 46 -3.67 -9.13 3.12
N ALA A 47 -4.95 -9.33 3.42
CA ALA A 47 -5.79 -10.27 2.68
C ALA A 47 -6.02 -9.79 1.23
N MET A 48 -6.31 -10.73 0.32
CA MET A 48 -6.74 -10.38 -1.04
C MET A 48 -8.17 -9.80 -0.99
N ALA A 49 -8.30 -8.50 -1.24
CA ALA A 49 -9.59 -7.83 -1.34
C ALA A 49 -10.07 -7.86 -2.79
N ASP A 50 -11.13 -8.62 -3.07
CA ASP A 50 -11.71 -8.76 -4.41
C ASP A 50 -12.58 -7.55 -4.84
N GLY A 51 -12.29 -6.34 -4.32
CA GLY A 51 -13.06 -5.11 -4.58
C GLY A 51 -12.44 -3.83 -3.99
N ALA A 52 -13.18 -2.71 -4.07
CA ALA A 52 -12.71 -1.37 -3.70
C ALA A 52 -12.41 -1.19 -2.20
N ALA A 53 -11.36 -0.42 -1.92
CA ALA A 53 -10.60 -0.36 -0.68
C ALA A 53 -10.02 1.01 -0.35
N GLY A 54 -10.66 1.79 0.52
CA GLY A 54 -10.19 3.15 0.78
C GLY A 54 -10.05 3.92 -0.55
N PRO A 55 -8.87 4.45 -0.90
CA PRO A 55 -8.67 5.18 -2.15
C PRO A 55 -8.54 4.26 -3.39
N HIS A 56 -8.48 2.94 -3.22
CA HIS A 56 -8.22 1.98 -4.29
C HIS A 56 -9.54 1.42 -4.85
N PRO A 57 -9.91 1.70 -6.11
CA PRO A 57 -11.24 1.34 -6.62
C PRO A 57 -11.36 -0.11 -7.13
N ILE A 58 -10.26 -0.85 -7.25
CA ILE A 58 -10.23 -2.20 -7.81
C ILE A 58 -9.60 -3.21 -6.83
N ALA A 59 -9.69 -4.49 -7.16
CA ALA A 59 -9.17 -5.57 -6.35
C ALA A 59 -7.66 -5.44 -6.11
N GLN A 60 -7.25 -5.59 -4.85
CA GLN A 60 -5.88 -5.38 -4.40
C GLN A 60 -5.56 -6.09 -3.09
N TYR A 61 -4.28 -6.10 -2.71
CA TYR A 61 -3.84 -6.32 -1.34
C TYR A 61 -2.65 -5.42 -1.02
N GLU A 62 -2.45 -5.14 0.27
CA GLU A 62 -1.36 -4.30 0.74
C GLU A 62 -0.16 -5.11 1.23
N VAL A 63 1.03 -4.52 1.09
CA VAL A 63 2.30 -5.03 1.60
C VAL A 63 2.99 -3.90 2.33
N HIS A 64 3.31 -4.09 3.62
CA HIS A 64 4.01 -3.07 4.42
C HIS A 64 5.47 -3.46 4.58
N PHE A 65 6.37 -2.51 4.37
CA PHE A 65 7.81 -2.71 4.46
C PHE A 65 8.52 -1.40 4.80
N LEU A 66 9.84 -1.47 4.96
CA LEU A 66 10.68 -0.32 5.29
C LEU A 66 11.48 0.10 4.07
N ALA A 67 11.86 1.38 3.97
CA ALA A 67 12.51 1.96 2.80
C ALA A 67 13.72 1.15 2.30
N ARG A 68 14.50 0.54 3.20
CA ARG A 68 15.61 -0.37 2.85
C ARG A 68 15.22 -1.56 1.97
N SER A 69 13.96 -2.01 2.04
CA SER A 69 13.42 -3.14 1.29
C SER A 69 12.75 -2.70 -0.02
N ARG A 70 12.59 -1.39 -0.26
CA ARG A 70 11.81 -0.83 -1.37
C ARG A 70 12.24 -1.38 -2.72
N ASP A 71 13.53 -1.30 -3.03
CA ASP A 71 14.02 -1.69 -4.35
C ASP A 71 13.80 -3.19 -4.62
N ALA A 72 13.94 -4.03 -3.59
CA ALA A 72 13.67 -5.47 -3.68
C ALA A 72 12.16 -5.75 -3.87
N VAL A 73 11.29 -5.05 -3.16
CA VAL A 73 9.83 -5.17 -3.30
C VAL A 73 9.39 -4.73 -4.70
N VAL A 74 9.87 -3.57 -5.17
CA VAL A 74 9.56 -3.06 -6.51
C VAL A 74 10.01 -4.05 -7.60
N ALA A 75 11.23 -4.59 -7.48
CA ALA A 75 11.74 -5.57 -8.44
C ALA A 75 10.92 -6.87 -8.44
N ALA A 76 10.52 -7.37 -7.27
CA ALA A 76 9.70 -8.57 -7.14
C ALA A 76 8.31 -8.38 -7.79
N ILE A 77 7.65 -7.24 -7.54
CA ILE A 77 6.36 -6.93 -8.17
C ILE A 77 6.52 -6.82 -9.69
N ALA A 78 7.50 -6.04 -10.16
CA ALA A 78 7.70 -5.81 -11.59
C ALA A 78 7.95 -7.11 -12.37
N ALA A 79 8.61 -8.09 -11.77
CA ALA A 79 8.86 -9.39 -12.38
C ALA A 79 7.58 -10.22 -12.66
N THR A 80 6.48 -9.91 -11.97
CA THR A 80 5.19 -10.60 -12.17
C THR A 80 4.35 -10.03 -13.31
N GLY A 81 4.64 -8.80 -13.75
CA GLY A 81 3.80 -8.04 -14.67
C GLY A 81 2.56 -7.39 -14.04
N LEU A 82 2.34 -7.56 -12.73
CA LEU A 82 1.24 -6.92 -12.00
C LEU A 82 1.43 -5.41 -11.89
N ARG A 83 0.30 -4.71 -11.71
CA ARG A 83 0.28 -3.28 -11.44
C ARG A 83 0.36 -3.02 -9.94
N ALA A 84 1.06 -1.97 -9.54
CA ALA A 84 1.10 -1.58 -8.14
C ALA A 84 1.32 -0.07 -7.93
N LEU A 85 0.81 0.42 -6.80
CA LEU A 85 1.15 1.73 -6.25
C LEU A 85 2.08 1.50 -5.06
N VAL A 86 3.28 2.08 -5.09
CA VAL A 86 4.25 2.01 -3.99
C VAL A 86 4.47 3.41 -3.45
N HIS A 87 4.19 3.65 -2.17
CA HIS A 87 4.30 4.98 -1.57
C HIS A 87 4.89 4.96 -0.16
N PRO A 88 5.56 6.06 0.27
CA PRO A 88 5.93 6.22 1.67
C PRO A 88 4.70 6.43 2.54
N LEU A 89 4.87 6.34 3.86
CA LEU A 89 3.85 6.73 4.83
C LEU A 89 4.36 7.94 5.63
N THR A 90 3.86 9.12 5.29
CA THR A 90 4.21 10.42 5.89
C THR A 90 2.98 11.07 6.55
N ASP A 91 3.11 12.32 6.99
CA ASP A 91 1.98 13.12 7.49
C ASP A 91 1.21 13.84 6.35
N ASP A 92 1.27 13.33 5.12
CA ASP A 92 0.46 13.83 3.99
C ASP A 92 -0.04 12.66 3.12
N ASP A 93 -1.20 12.10 3.49
CA ASP A 93 -1.79 10.94 2.81
C ASP A 93 -2.03 11.22 1.32
N VAL A 94 -2.44 12.44 0.95
CA VAL A 94 -2.67 12.80 -0.45
C VAL A 94 -1.34 12.82 -1.21
N ALA A 95 -0.28 13.42 -0.66
CA ALA A 95 1.02 13.44 -1.30
C ALA A 95 1.62 12.04 -1.42
N ASP A 96 1.47 11.21 -0.37
CA ASP A 96 1.90 9.82 -0.35
C ASP A 96 1.32 9.05 -1.53
N HIS A 97 0.00 9.13 -1.75
CA HIS A 97 -0.68 8.39 -2.82
C HIS A 97 -0.56 9.02 -4.20
N THR A 98 0.03 10.22 -4.31
CA THR A 98 0.15 10.96 -5.58
C THR A 98 1.60 11.29 -5.91
N SER A 99 2.09 12.45 -5.45
CA SER A 99 3.38 13.01 -5.85
C SER A 99 4.60 12.25 -5.32
N LEU A 100 4.44 11.53 -4.21
CA LEU A 100 5.51 10.72 -3.59
C LEU A 100 5.42 9.24 -3.97
N ALA A 101 4.34 8.83 -4.64
CA ALA A 101 4.15 7.47 -5.05
C ALA A 101 4.95 7.12 -6.32
N GLN A 102 5.22 5.84 -6.44
CA GLN A 102 5.72 5.20 -7.64
C GLN A 102 4.69 4.20 -8.15
N TRP A 103 4.33 4.32 -9.43
CA TRP A 103 3.55 3.30 -10.13
C TRP A 103 4.45 2.24 -10.76
N ILE A 104 4.02 0.99 -10.67
CA ILE A 104 4.52 -0.13 -11.46
C ILE A 104 3.40 -0.51 -12.44
N GLY A 105 3.71 -0.52 -13.74
CA GLY A 105 2.71 -0.71 -14.78
C GLY A 105 1.81 0.51 -14.97
N GLU A 106 0.59 0.28 -15.49
CA GLU A 106 -0.38 1.34 -15.74
C GLU A 106 -1.00 1.87 -14.43
N PRO A 107 -1.07 3.20 -14.21
CA PRO A 107 -1.73 3.78 -13.04
C PRO A 107 -3.22 3.42 -12.94
N VAL A 108 -3.73 3.36 -11.71
CA VAL A 108 -5.17 3.23 -11.41
C VAL A 108 -5.67 4.59 -10.92
N ASP A 109 -6.83 5.05 -11.41
CA ASP A 109 -7.45 6.29 -10.94
C ASP A 109 -7.95 6.13 -9.49
N LEU A 110 -7.24 6.71 -8.54
CA LEU A 110 -7.58 6.62 -7.12
C LEU A 110 -8.73 7.55 -6.72
N ASP A 111 -9.54 7.15 -5.75
CA ASP A 111 -10.48 8.05 -5.07
C ASP A 111 -9.74 8.80 -3.96
N LEU A 112 -9.21 9.98 -4.30
CA LEU A 112 -8.47 10.81 -3.34
C LEU A 112 -9.38 11.48 -2.29
N THR A 113 -10.70 11.45 -2.45
CA THR A 113 -11.63 12.16 -1.55
C THR A 113 -11.74 11.51 -0.17
N VAL A 114 -11.28 10.26 -0.04
CA VAL A 114 -11.27 9.48 1.20
C VAL A 114 -9.95 9.61 1.98
N LEU A 115 -8.96 10.31 1.42
CA LEU A 115 -7.66 10.56 2.05
C LEU A 115 -7.73 11.80 2.94
N ASP A 116 -7.00 11.75 4.06
CA ASP A 116 -6.88 12.90 4.94
C ASP A 116 -6.06 14.01 4.25
N PRO A 117 -6.49 15.29 4.33
CA PRO A 117 -5.71 16.40 3.81
C PRO A 117 -4.42 16.60 4.64
N PRO A 118 -3.41 17.31 4.10
CA PRO A 118 -2.13 17.54 4.78
C PRO A 118 -2.33 18.06 6.22
N GLY A 119 -1.71 17.40 7.20
CA GLY A 119 -1.81 17.75 8.63
C GLY A 119 -3.15 17.41 9.31
N GLY A 120 -4.06 16.70 8.63
CA GLY A 120 -5.29 16.14 9.20
C GLY A 120 -5.14 14.72 9.76
N ASN A 121 -4.11 14.01 9.32
CA ASN A 121 -3.75 12.68 9.79
C ASN A 121 -3.27 12.75 11.24
N GLN A 122 -3.99 12.06 12.14
CA GLN A 122 -3.71 12.03 13.58
C GLN A 122 -2.46 11.20 13.95
N GLY A 123 -1.52 11.02 13.02
CA GLY A 123 -0.22 10.41 13.27
C GLY A 123 -0.25 9.04 13.96
N ILE A 124 -1.36 8.30 13.90
CA ILE A 124 -1.41 6.95 14.47
C ILE A 124 -0.49 6.11 13.60
N PRO A 125 0.64 5.60 14.12
CA PRO A 125 1.50 4.71 13.36
C PRO A 125 0.67 3.44 13.12
N ARG A 126 0.13 3.27 11.91
CA ARG A 126 -0.63 2.07 11.52
C ARG A 126 0.31 0.91 11.18
N PHE A 127 1.39 0.75 11.93
CA PHE A 127 2.21 -0.45 11.86
C PHE A 127 1.35 -1.63 12.33
N GLY A 128 0.95 -2.49 11.40
CA GLY A 128 0.22 -3.72 11.71
C GLY A 128 -1.29 -3.55 11.97
N LEU A 129 -1.89 -2.44 11.54
CA LEU A 129 -3.36 -2.28 11.52
C LEU A 129 -3.82 -2.00 10.09
N SER A 130 -4.08 -3.07 9.34
CA SER A 130 -5.10 -3.07 8.28
C SER A 130 -5.59 -4.50 8.01
N ASP A 131 -6.81 -4.78 8.46
CA ASP A 131 -7.78 -5.56 7.70
C ASP A 131 -8.94 -4.58 7.53
N PHE A 132 -9.09 -4.01 6.34
CA PHE A 132 -10.25 -3.28 5.84
C PHE A 132 -11.44 -3.16 6.80
N GLN A 133 -11.75 -1.95 7.26
CA GLN A 133 -12.94 -1.75 8.11
C GLN A 133 -14.22 -2.09 7.34
N ALA A 134 -14.76 -3.28 7.61
CA ALA A 134 -16.09 -3.69 7.18
C ALA A 134 -17.17 -3.10 8.10
N SER A 135 -18.09 -2.34 7.49
CA SER A 135 -19.47 -2.05 7.90
C SER A 135 -19.83 -1.93 9.39
N THR A 136 -20.32 -0.77 9.80
CA THR A 136 -21.35 -0.66 10.85
C THR A 136 -22.53 0.16 10.36
N GLY A 137 -23.49 -0.51 9.72
CA GLY A 137 -24.88 -0.04 9.68
C GLY A 137 -25.61 -0.54 10.94
N PRO A 138 -26.49 0.26 11.57
CA PRO A 138 -27.14 -0.15 12.81
C PRO A 138 -28.20 -1.23 12.58
N SER A 139 -28.06 -2.35 13.30
CA SER A 139 -29.08 -3.37 13.45
C SER A 139 -30.34 -2.79 14.08
N ALA A 140 -31.47 -2.88 13.37
CA ALA A 140 -32.78 -2.63 13.94
C ALA A 140 -33.22 -3.85 14.79
N PRO A 141 -33.80 -3.64 15.99
CA PRO A 141 -34.38 -4.74 16.75
C PRO A 141 -35.80 -5.07 16.22
N SER A 142 -36.03 -6.34 15.91
CA SER A 142 -37.38 -6.91 15.83
C SER A 142 -37.78 -7.46 17.20
N THR A 143 -38.74 -6.80 17.86
CA THR A 143 -40.01 -7.36 18.40
C THR A 143 -40.69 -6.25 19.21
#